data_AF-A0A0M3KIV1-F1
#
_entry.id   AF-A0A0M3KIV1-F1
#
_cell.length_a   1.000
_cell.length_b   1.000
_cell.length_c   1.000
_cell.angle_alpha   90.00
_cell.angle_beta   90.00
_cell.angle_gamma   90.00
#
_symmetry.space_group_name_H-M   'P 1'
#
loop_
_entity.id
_entity.type
_entity.pdbx_description
1 polymer ?
#
loop_
_entity_poly.entity_id
_entity_poly.type
_entity_poly.pdbx_seq_one_letter_code
_entity_poly.pdbx_strand_id
1 'polypeptide(L)'
;MVSLCESGTNMVKKKASNFIPTLLEQCLGLMTELEDDAEEWLSCDNAEEDSDEENAGIGETSLDRISCALGGKAILQPFLQIIPRLIQDTQNWKNRHAAIMGLSTIGEGCRRQMEPMIEQIVDTVLGFLQDEDCPKAIIALYLPQIMEKLEFVLEHTFKQLLERGKKLVLEQVITTIASVADAAQDQFVSFYDRYVFALFCFRGLL
;
A
#
# COMPACT_ATOMS: atom_id res chain seq x y z
N MET A 1 -6.73 -13.76 -16.08
CA MET A 1 -6.08 -14.14 -14.81
C MET A 1 -7.01 -13.94 -13.61
N VAL A 2 -7.49 -12.71 -13.38
CA VAL A 2 -8.37 -12.35 -12.25
C VAL A 2 -9.64 -13.21 -12.19
N SER A 3 -10.35 -13.37 -13.31
CA SER A 3 -11.60 -14.16 -13.36
C SER A 3 -11.43 -15.62 -12.94
N LEU A 4 -10.25 -16.22 -13.14
CA LEU A 4 -9.96 -17.58 -12.70
C LEU A 4 -9.75 -17.66 -11.18
N CYS A 5 -9.17 -16.62 -10.57
CA CYS A 5 -9.01 -16.54 -9.12
C CYS A 5 -10.36 -16.39 -8.41
N GLU A 6 -11.28 -15.61 -9.01
CA GLU A 6 -12.63 -15.36 -8.49
C GLU A 6 -13.56 -16.57 -8.67
N SER A 7 -13.64 -17.15 -9.87
CA SER A 7 -14.53 -18.28 -10.15
C SER A 7 -13.97 -19.63 -9.72
N GLY A 8 -12.65 -19.76 -9.69
CA GLY A 8 -11.91 -21.01 -9.51
C GLY A 8 -11.08 -21.06 -8.22
N THR A 9 -11.42 -20.28 -7.20
CA THR A 9 -10.63 -20.07 -5.97
C THR A 9 -10.03 -21.36 -5.37
N ASN A 10 -10.84 -22.40 -5.18
CA ASN A 10 -10.37 -23.67 -4.59
C ASN A 10 -9.45 -24.45 -5.52
N MET A 11 -9.68 -24.37 -6.83
CA MET A 11 -8.81 -24.99 -7.83
C MET A 11 -7.46 -24.30 -7.84
N VAL A 12 -7.44 -22.97 -7.81
CA VAL A 12 -6.21 -22.18 -7.77
C VAL A 12 -5.40 -22.51 -6.52
N LYS A 13 -6.03 -22.46 -5.33
CA LYS A 13 -5.35 -22.76 -4.05
C LYS A 13 -4.78 -24.18 -3.97
N LYS A 14 -5.45 -25.18 -4.56
CA LYS A 14 -5.07 -26.59 -4.40
C LYS A 14 -4.25 -27.16 -5.54
N LYS A 15 -4.41 -26.64 -6.76
CA LYS A 15 -3.85 -27.22 -7.98
C LYS A 15 -2.95 -26.26 -8.76
N ALA A 16 -3.09 -24.95 -8.55
CA ALA A 16 -2.31 -23.93 -9.25
C ALA A 16 -1.61 -22.97 -8.28
N SER A 17 -1.35 -23.40 -7.04
CA SER A 17 -0.69 -22.56 -6.02
C SER A 17 0.69 -22.08 -6.46
N ASN A 18 1.39 -22.87 -7.26
CA ASN A 18 2.72 -22.58 -7.77
C ASN A 18 2.72 -21.42 -8.79
N PHE A 19 1.56 -21.07 -9.35
CA PHE A 19 1.42 -19.94 -10.26
C PHE A 19 1.16 -18.62 -9.52
N ILE A 20 0.71 -18.67 -8.26
CA ILE A 20 0.38 -17.47 -7.47
C ILE A 20 1.52 -16.45 -7.44
N PRO A 21 2.80 -16.83 -7.17
CA PRO A 21 3.91 -15.87 -7.19
C PRO A 21 4.01 -15.14 -8.53
N THR A 22 3.91 -15.87 -9.65
CA THR A 22 3.95 -15.27 -11.00
C THR A 22 2.78 -14.30 -11.23
N LEU A 23 1.57 -14.62 -10.75
CA LEU A 23 0.44 -13.69 -10.88
C LEU A 23 0.71 -12.38 -10.12
N LEU A 24 1.27 -12.48 -8.92
CA LEU A 24 1.62 -11.31 -8.10
C LEU A 24 2.72 -10.47 -8.76
N GLU A 25 3.76 -11.12 -9.30
CA GLU A 25 4.83 -10.42 -10.03
C GLU A 25 4.31 -9.70 -11.28
N GLN A 26 3.36 -10.28 -12.01
CA GLN A 26 2.75 -9.61 -13.16
C GLN A 26 1.94 -8.38 -12.75
N CYS A 27 1.13 -8.48 -11.68
CA CYS A 27 0.40 -7.31 -11.17
C CYS A 27 1.34 -6.21 -10.68
N LEU A 28 2.42 -6.58 -9.99
CA LEU A 28 3.43 -5.62 -9.52
C LEU A 28 4.21 -5.02 -10.68
N GLY A 29 4.54 -5.78 -11.72
CA GLY A 29 5.20 -5.30 -12.93
C GLY A 29 4.40 -4.21 -13.64
N LEU A 30 3.08 -4.39 -13.76
CA LEU A 30 2.20 -3.36 -14.31
C LEU A 30 2.24 -2.05 -13.49
N MET A 31 2.41 -2.13 -12.17
CA MET A 31 2.55 -0.94 -11.30
C MET A 31 3.93 -0.25 -11.43
N THR A 32 4.88 -0.86 -12.14
CA THR A 32 6.20 -0.25 -12.41
C THR A 32 6.26 0.51 -13.74
N GLU A 33 5.21 0.40 -14.56
CA GLU A 33 5.08 1.10 -15.83
C GLU A 33 4.56 2.54 -15.60
N LEU A 34 5.33 3.31 -14.84
CA LEU A 34 5.08 4.74 -14.60
C LEU A 34 5.91 5.58 -15.57
N GLU A 35 5.40 6.73 -16.00
CA GLU A 35 6.16 7.71 -16.78
C GLU A 35 7.24 8.36 -15.90
N ASP A 36 8.42 8.64 -16.48
CA ASP A 36 9.55 9.25 -15.76
C ASP A 36 9.42 10.78 -15.64
N ASP A 37 8.52 11.40 -16.40
CA ASP A 37 8.44 12.85 -16.57
C ASP A 37 7.41 13.49 -15.62
N ALA A 38 7.72 13.47 -14.32
CA ALA A 38 6.93 14.17 -13.31
C ALA A 38 6.88 15.72 -13.51
N GLU A 39 7.77 16.28 -14.34
CA GLU A 39 7.80 17.71 -14.70
C GLU A 39 6.71 18.11 -15.70
N GLU A 40 6.31 17.21 -16.62
CA GLU A 40 5.28 17.51 -17.61
C GLU A 40 3.90 17.60 -16.94
N TRP A 41 3.65 16.75 -15.95
CA TRP A 41 2.42 16.71 -15.15
C TRP A 41 2.22 17.93 -14.23
N LEU A 42 3.28 18.48 -13.63
CA LEU A 42 3.20 19.72 -12.87
C LEU A 42 2.95 20.95 -13.76
N SER A 43 3.13 20.81 -15.08
CA SER A 43 2.94 21.87 -16.07
C SER A 43 1.56 21.88 -16.73
N CYS A 44 0.71 20.88 -16.47
CA CYS A 44 -0.61 20.74 -17.08
C CYS A 44 -1.68 21.60 -16.38
N ASP A 45 -1.69 22.91 -16.67
CA ASP A 45 -2.83 23.81 -16.42
C ASP A 45 -3.99 23.58 -17.44
N ASN A 46 -3.86 22.59 -18.34
CA ASN A 46 -4.86 22.25 -19.34
C ASN A 46 -5.39 20.83 -19.15
N ALA A 47 -6.65 20.74 -18.73
CA ALA A 47 -7.44 19.53 -18.79
C ALA A 47 -7.72 19.16 -20.25
N GLU A 48 -6.90 18.30 -20.86
CA GLU A 48 -7.27 17.52 -22.04
C GLU A 48 -6.29 16.33 -22.20
N GLU A 49 -6.76 15.16 -21.72
CA GLU A 49 -6.53 13.79 -22.21
C GLU A 49 -5.16 13.42 -22.80
N ASP A 50 -4.38 12.65 -22.04
CA ASP A 50 -3.86 11.36 -22.53
C ASP A 50 -3.80 10.35 -21.36
N SER A 51 -4.46 9.22 -21.57
CA SER A 51 -4.93 8.29 -20.53
C SER A 51 -3.97 7.13 -20.28
N ASP A 52 -2.73 7.41 -19.89
CA ASP A 52 -1.80 6.36 -19.44
C ASP A 52 -2.04 5.91 -17.98
N GLU A 53 -3.18 6.34 -17.40
CA GLU A 53 -3.77 5.81 -16.17
C GLU A 53 -4.15 4.31 -16.25
N GLU A 54 -4.05 3.66 -17.41
CA GLU A 54 -4.60 2.32 -17.60
C GLU A 54 -3.73 1.20 -16.99
N ASN A 55 -2.41 1.16 -17.19
CA ASN A 55 -1.64 -0.05 -16.84
C ASN A 55 -1.37 -0.20 -15.33
N ALA A 56 -0.90 0.86 -14.66
CA ALA A 56 -0.69 0.83 -13.21
C ALA A 56 -2.01 0.59 -12.46
N GLY A 57 -3.10 1.24 -12.88
CA GLY A 57 -4.45 1.04 -12.35
C GLY A 57 -5.00 -0.36 -12.59
N ILE A 58 -4.73 -0.97 -13.75
CA ILE A 58 -5.06 -2.38 -14.05
C ILE A 58 -4.28 -3.31 -13.11
N GLY A 59 -3.00 -3.05 -12.90
CA GLY A 59 -2.15 -3.81 -11.97
C GLY A 59 -2.74 -3.79 -10.56
N GLU A 60 -3.12 -2.60 -10.09
CA GLU A 60 -3.70 -2.39 -8.76
C GLU A 60 -5.03 -3.12 -8.59
N THR A 61 -5.98 -2.84 -9.47
CA THR A 61 -7.32 -3.44 -9.44
C THR A 61 -7.25 -4.95 -9.56
N SER A 62 -6.33 -5.47 -10.38
CA SER A 62 -6.12 -6.92 -10.52
C SER A 62 -5.57 -7.54 -9.24
N LEU A 63 -4.60 -6.88 -8.60
CA LEU A 63 -3.99 -7.37 -7.37
C LEU A 63 -5.00 -7.40 -6.22
N ASP A 64 -5.81 -6.35 -6.05
CA ASP A 64 -6.86 -6.29 -5.04
C ASP A 64 -7.82 -7.48 -5.19
N ARG A 65 -8.40 -7.64 -6.38
CA ARG A 65 -9.38 -8.69 -6.67
C ARG A 65 -8.80 -10.10 -6.47
N ILE A 66 -7.55 -10.33 -6.87
CA ILE A 66 -6.85 -11.59 -6.63
C ILE A 66 -6.65 -11.82 -5.13
N SER A 67 -6.24 -10.78 -4.39
CA SER A 67 -6.03 -10.84 -2.95
C SER A 67 -7.31 -11.16 -2.20
N CYS A 68 -8.43 -10.53 -2.59
CA CYS A 68 -9.75 -10.74 -2.03
C CYS A 68 -10.30 -12.13 -2.33
N ALA A 69 -10.12 -12.63 -3.56
CA ALA A 69 -10.60 -13.96 -3.95
C ALA A 69 -9.79 -15.09 -3.30
N LEU A 70 -8.46 -15.00 -3.31
CA LEU A 70 -7.58 -16.06 -2.81
C LEU A 70 -7.35 -15.97 -1.29
N GLY A 71 -7.43 -14.77 -0.72
CA GLY A 71 -7.26 -14.51 0.71
C GLY A 71 -5.82 -14.65 1.19
N GLY A 72 -5.52 -14.01 2.33
CA GLY A 72 -4.16 -13.86 2.83
C GLY A 72 -3.37 -15.13 3.13
N LYS A 73 -4.01 -16.27 3.40
CA LYS A 73 -3.27 -17.55 3.57
C LYS A 73 -2.55 -18.01 2.30
N ALA A 74 -3.11 -17.70 1.13
CA ALA A 74 -2.54 -18.09 -0.16
C ALA A 74 -1.64 -16.99 -0.72
N ILE A 75 -1.93 -15.73 -0.42
CA ILE A 75 -1.27 -14.57 -1.04
C ILE A 75 -0.11 -14.03 -0.22
N LEU A 76 -0.27 -13.90 1.10
CA LEU A 76 0.65 -13.09 1.90
C LEU A 76 2.07 -13.63 1.90
N GLN A 77 2.25 -14.94 2.07
CA GLN A 77 3.59 -15.55 2.09
C GLN A 77 4.32 -15.39 0.75
N PRO A 78 3.73 -15.77 -0.41
CA PRO A 78 4.32 -15.48 -1.71
C PRO A 78 4.60 -13.99 -1.94
N PHE A 79 3.69 -13.12 -1.51
CA PHE A 79 3.85 -11.67 -1.66
C PHE A 79 5.07 -11.15 -0.89
N LEU A 80 5.24 -11.56 0.37
CA LEU A 80 6.39 -11.18 1.20
C LEU A 80 7.73 -11.73 0.70
N GLN A 81 7.75 -12.71 -0.20
CA GLN A 81 8.99 -13.16 -0.84
C GLN A 81 9.42 -12.22 -1.97
N ILE A 82 8.46 -11.53 -2.61
CA ILE A 82 8.71 -10.63 -3.73
C ILE A 82 9.09 -9.23 -3.22
N ILE A 83 8.41 -8.78 -2.17
CA ILE A 83 8.49 -7.39 -1.68
C ILE A 83 9.90 -6.94 -1.25
N PRO A 84 10.68 -7.70 -0.49
CA PRO A 84 12.02 -7.29 -0.10
C PRO A 84 12.92 -6.99 -1.30
N ARG A 85 12.79 -7.77 -2.40
CA ARG A 85 13.55 -7.53 -3.64
C ARG A 85 13.18 -6.19 -4.25
N LEU A 86 11.90 -5.86 -4.30
CA LEU A 86 11.42 -4.61 -4.88
C LEU A 86 11.79 -3.39 -4.03
N ILE A 87 11.68 -3.49 -2.70
CA ILE A 87 12.06 -2.40 -1.77
C ILE A 87 13.56 -2.13 -1.79
N GLN A 88 14.39 -3.17 -1.88
CA GLN A 88 15.85 -3.04 -1.84
C GLN A 88 16.45 -2.59 -3.19
N ASP A 89 15.64 -2.39 -4.22
CA ASP A 89 16.12 -1.91 -5.50
C ASP A 89 16.41 -0.41 -5.44
N THR A 90 17.65 -0.06 -5.10
CA THR A 90 18.10 1.34 -5.00
C THR A 90 18.17 2.03 -6.36
N GLN A 91 18.25 1.30 -7.47
CA GLN A 91 18.38 1.89 -8.80
C GLN A 91 17.05 2.23 -9.45
N ASN A 92 15.95 1.59 -9.00
CA ASN A 92 14.63 1.76 -9.59
C ASN A 92 13.58 2.12 -8.53
N TRP A 93 13.25 3.41 -8.43
CA TRP A 93 12.23 3.90 -7.51
C TRP A 93 10.84 3.34 -7.84
N LYS A 94 10.55 3.01 -9.11
CA LYS A 94 9.27 2.43 -9.54
C LYS A 94 9.04 1.05 -8.92
N ASN A 95 10.10 0.27 -8.75
CA ASN A 95 10.05 -1.01 -8.04
C ASN A 95 9.68 -0.84 -6.56
N ARG A 96 10.31 0.12 -5.89
CA ARG A 96 10.03 0.43 -4.48
C ARG A 96 8.60 0.95 -4.30
N HIS A 97 8.15 1.79 -5.22
CA HIS A 97 6.76 2.26 -5.28
C HIS A 97 5.77 1.10 -5.47
N ALA A 98 5.98 0.25 -6.48
CA ALA A 98 5.12 -0.90 -6.74
C ALA A 98 5.03 -1.84 -5.54
N ALA A 99 6.11 -2.00 -4.77
CA ALA A 99 6.07 -2.79 -3.53
C ALA A 99 5.07 -2.22 -2.51
N ILE A 100 5.05 -0.90 -2.33
CA ILE A 100 4.22 -0.24 -1.31
C ILE A 100 2.78 -0.15 -1.74
N MET A 101 2.55 0.18 -3.02
CA MET A 101 1.23 0.09 -3.61
C MET A 101 0.70 -1.32 -3.47
N GLY A 102 1.49 -2.33 -3.83
CA GLY A 102 1.11 -3.72 -3.65
C GLY A 102 0.79 -4.09 -2.20
N LEU A 103 1.64 -3.67 -1.25
CA LEU A 103 1.46 -3.96 0.18
C LEU A 103 0.16 -3.37 0.70
N SER A 104 -0.15 -2.15 0.27
CA SER A 104 -1.37 -1.45 0.63
C SER A 104 -2.59 -2.11 -0.02
N THR A 105 -2.49 -2.51 -1.29
CA THR A 105 -3.57 -3.13 -2.07
C THR A 105 -3.94 -4.52 -1.59
N ILE A 106 -2.98 -5.36 -1.18
CA ILE A 106 -3.32 -6.69 -0.62
C ILE A 106 -3.91 -6.62 0.80
N GLY A 107 -3.89 -5.44 1.42
CA GLY A 107 -4.37 -5.20 2.78
C GLY A 107 -5.79 -5.69 3.01
N GLU A 108 -6.68 -5.44 2.07
CA GLU A 108 -8.07 -5.86 2.14
C GLU A 108 -8.26 -7.39 2.05
N GLY A 109 -7.56 -8.06 1.13
CA GLY A 109 -7.63 -9.52 0.99
C GLY A 109 -6.86 -10.30 2.06
N CYS A 110 -5.87 -9.66 2.71
CA CYS A 110 -4.94 -10.31 3.64
C CYS A 110 -5.07 -9.87 5.10
N ARG A 111 -6.10 -9.08 5.45
CA ARG A 111 -6.31 -8.45 6.78
C ARG A 111 -5.84 -9.30 7.96
N ARG A 112 -6.42 -10.50 8.13
CA ARG A 112 -6.17 -11.37 9.30
C ARG A 112 -4.72 -11.84 9.42
N GLN A 113 -4.01 -11.99 8.30
CA GLN A 113 -2.62 -12.44 8.30
C GLN A 113 -1.63 -11.27 8.35
N MET A 114 -2.06 -10.06 7.97
CA MET A 114 -1.25 -8.84 8.06
C MET A 114 -1.26 -8.24 9.47
N GLU A 115 -2.29 -8.50 10.29
CA GLU A 115 -2.39 -8.11 11.71
C GLU A 115 -1.07 -8.25 12.52
N PRO A 116 -0.40 -9.42 12.56
CA PRO A 116 0.84 -9.58 13.32
C PRO A 116 2.07 -8.90 12.72
N MET A 117 1.97 -8.36 11.51
CA MET A 117 3.10 -7.80 10.74
C MET A 117 3.00 -6.28 10.58
N ILE A 118 2.06 -5.64 11.28
CA ILE A 118 1.77 -4.22 11.13
C ILE A 118 3.00 -3.36 11.37
N GLU A 119 3.82 -3.69 12.37
CA GLU A 119 5.08 -2.98 12.64
C GLU A 119 5.99 -2.98 11.41
N GLN A 120 6.19 -4.15 10.80
CA GLN A 120 7.02 -4.29 9.59
C GLN A 120 6.44 -3.55 8.38
N ILE A 121 5.12 -3.59 8.20
CA ILE A 121 4.42 -2.88 7.12
C ILE A 121 4.62 -1.37 7.27
N VAL A 122 4.47 -0.89 8.50
CA VAL A 122 4.66 0.51 8.85
C VAL A 122 6.10 0.96 8.62
N ASP A 123 7.08 0.21 9.10
CA ASP A 123 8.51 0.53 8.90
C ASP A 123 8.87 0.59 7.41
N THR A 124 8.24 -0.28 6.62
CA THR A 124 8.41 -0.30 5.16
C THR A 124 7.89 0.99 4.50
N VAL A 125 6.68 1.43 4.88
CA VAL A 125 6.08 2.67 4.35
C VAL A 125 6.91 3.88 4.75
N LEU A 126 7.37 3.94 6.01
CA LEU A 126 8.25 5.01 6.49
C LEU A 126 9.56 5.08 5.71
N GLY A 127 10.21 3.93 5.48
CA GLY A 127 11.46 3.87 4.75
C GLY A 127 11.36 4.44 3.33
N PHE A 128 10.21 4.30 2.68
CA PHE A 128 9.98 4.86 1.35
C PHE A 128 9.63 6.34 1.33
N LEU A 129 8.90 6.83 2.32
CA LEU A 129 8.64 8.27 2.43
C LEU A 129 9.92 9.07 2.71
N GLN A 130 10.94 8.40 3.27
CA GLN A 130 12.26 8.96 3.53
C GLN A 130 13.26 8.72 2.38
N ASP A 131 12.81 8.12 1.28
CA ASP A 131 13.66 7.75 0.16
C ASP A 131 14.00 8.97 -0.70
N GLU A 132 15.27 9.42 -0.63
CA GLU A 132 15.75 10.60 -1.35
C GLU A 132 15.78 10.41 -2.87
N ASP A 133 15.84 9.16 -3.36
CA ASP A 133 15.88 8.82 -4.77
C ASP A 133 14.46 8.74 -5.38
N CYS A 134 13.40 8.86 -4.56
CA CYS A 134 12.02 8.90 -5.04
C CYS A 134 11.58 10.36 -5.33
N PRO A 135 11.09 10.67 -6.55
CA PRO A 135 10.66 12.01 -6.87
C PRO A 135 9.51 12.47 -5.95
N LYS A 136 9.68 13.60 -5.26
CA LYS A 136 8.66 14.14 -4.34
C LYS A 136 7.30 14.39 -5.00
N ALA A 137 7.28 14.66 -6.31
CA ALA A 137 6.06 14.83 -7.09
C ALA A 137 5.26 13.51 -7.19
N ILE A 138 5.95 12.38 -7.35
CA ILE A 138 5.33 11.06 -7.36
C ILE A 138 4.82 10.70 -5.96
N ILE A 139 5.63 10.97 -4.93
CA ILE A 139 5.17 10.81 -3.53
C ILE A 139 3.88 11.62 -3.33
N ALA A 140 3.83 12.88 -3.79
CA ALA A 140 2.65 13.74 -3.66
C ALA A 140 1.40 13.20 -4.37
N LEU A 141 1.55 12.62 -5.56
CA LEU A 141 0.45 12.08 -6.37
C LEU A 141 -0.21 10.87 -5.68
N TYR A 142 0.61 10.01 -5.09
CA TYR A 142 0.16 8.76 -4.48
C TYR A 142 -0.01 8.84 -2.96
N LEU A 143 0.47 9.92 -2.32
CA LEU A 143 0.26 10.19 -0.90
C LEU A 143 -1.23 10.08 -0.52
N PRO A 144 -2.20 10.62 -1.27
CA PRO A 144 -3.61 10.44 -0.95
C PRO A 144 -4.04 8.97 -0.87
N GLN A 145 -3.63 8.16 -1.85
CA GLN A 145 -3.98 6.73 -1.94
C GLN A 145 -3.27 5.91 -0.85
N ILE A 146 -2.00 6.21 -0.58
CA ILE A 146 -1.22 5.59 0.50
C ILE A 146 -1.87 5.94 1.85
N MET A 147 -2.22 7.21 2.06
CA MET A 147 -2.88 7.68 3.27
C MET A 147 -4.25 7.02 3.44
N GLU A 148 -5.12 7.00 2.43
CA GLU A 148 -6.43 6.34 2.50
C GLU A 148 -6.31 4.84 2.88
N LYS A 149 -5.36 4.14 2.27
CA LYS A 149 -5.10 2.73 2.61
C LYS A 149 -4.49 2.56 4.01
N LEU A 150 -3.62 3.48 4.43
CA LEU A 150 -3.09 3.53 5.79
C LEU A 150 -4.22 3.77 6.80
N GLU A 151 -5.13 4.72 6.53
CA GLU A 151 -6.34 5.00 7.32
C GLU A 151 -7.17 3.73 7.52
N PHE A 152 -7.42 3.02 6.43
CA PHE A 152 -8.21 1.80 6.45
C PHE A 152 -7.58 0.71 7.31
N VAL A 153 -6.28 0.48 7.15
CA VAL A 153 -5.51 -0.48 7.96
C VAL A 153 -5.53 -0.04 9.42
N LEU A 154 -5.35 1.25 9.70
CA LEU A 154 -5.32 1.83 11.03
C LEU A 154 -6.66 1.75 11.74
N GLU A 155 -7.78 2.13 11.12
CA GLU A 155 -9.10 2.07 11.73
C GLU A 155 -9.49 0.63 12.12
N HIS A 156 -9.22 -0.32 11.23
CA HIS A 156 -9.53 -1.73 11.46
C HIS A 156 -8.61 -2.35 12.52
N THR A 157 -7.33 -2.00 12.49
CA THR A 157 -6.35 -2.44 13.47
C THR A 157 -6.65 -1.84 14.84
N PHE A 158 -7.01 -0.56 14.89
CA PHE A 158 -7.29 0.16 16.12
C PHE A 158 -8.47 -0.44 16.89
N LYS A 159 -9.59 -0.71 16.20
CA LYS A 159 -10.76 -1.36 16.81
C LYS A 159 -10.35 -2.67 17.50
N GLN A 160 -9.49 -3.46 16.89
CA GLN A 160 -9.01 -4.71 17.49
C GLN A 160 -7.96 -4.53 18.58
N LEU A 161 -7.07 -3.54 18.48
CA LEU A 161 -6.06 -3.27 19.51
C LEU A 161 -6.68 -2.68 20.79
N LEU A 162 -7.74 -1.88 20.65
CA LEU A 162 -8.60 -1.43 21.76
C LEU A 162 -9.19 -2.62 22.51
N GLU A 163 -9.73 -3.60 21.79
CA GLU A 163 -10.30 -4.82 22.37
C GLU A 163 -9.22 -5.72 23.04
N ARG A 164 -7.98 -5.69 22.54
CA ARG A 164 -6.87 -6.53 23.03
C ARG A 164 -5.90 -5.84 24.00
N GLY A 165 -6.07 -4.55 24.29
CA GLY A 165 -5.32 -3.82 25.31
C GLY A 165 -3.82 -3.60 25.04
N LYS A 166 -3.37 -3.64 23.77
CA LYS A 166 -1.94 -3.50 23.42
C LYS A 166 -1.53 -2.02 23.26
N LYS A 167 -1.37 -1.31 24.38
CA LYS A 167 -1.01 0.13 24.40
C LYS A 167 0.29 0.48 23.63
N LEU A 168 1.30 -0.40 23.64
CA LEU A 168 2.59 -0.17 22.95
C LEU A 168 2.47 -0.08 21.43
N VAL A 169 1.65 -0.95 20.82
CA VAL A 169 1.45 -0.95 19.36
C VAL A 169 0.71 0.32 18.93
N LEU A 170 -0.17 0.84 19.80
CA LEU A 170 -0.91 2.06 19.56
C LEU A 170 -0.01 3.30 19.54
N GLU A 171 0.92 3.40 20.49
CA GLU A 171 1.90 4.49 20.51
C GLU A 171 2.81 4.44 19.27
N GLN A 172 3.28 3.25 18.88
CA GLN A 172 4.11 3.07 17.68
C GLN A 172 3.39 3.56 16.42
N VAL A 173 2.11 3.23 16.28
CA VAL A 173 1.23 3.68 15.20
C VAL A 173 1.08 5.21 15.19
N ILE A 174 0.88 5.83 16.36
CA ILE A 174 0.74 7.29 16.49
C ILE A 174 2.05 7.99 16.12
N THR A 175 3.19 7.52 16.63
CA THR A 175 4.52 8.06 16.29
C THR A 175 4.79 7.94 14.79
N THR A 176 4.37 6.83 14.19
CA THR A 176 4.48 6.63 12.74
C THR A 176 3.67 7.67 11.97
N ILE A 177 2.39 7.88 12.30
CA ILE A 177 1.56 8.88 11.62
C ILE A 177 2.20 10.27 11.75
N ALA A 178 2.77 10.58 12.91
CA ALA A 178 3.52 11.82 13.10
C ALA A 178 4.75 11.90 12.19
N SER A 179 5.51 10.81 12.03
CA SER A 179 6.64 10.75 11.09
C SER A 179 6.22 10.83 9.62
N VAL A 180 5.09 10.21 9.24
CA VAL A 180 4.52 10.33 7.89
C VAL A 180 4.08 11.77 7.63
N ALA A 181 3.41 12.40 8.59
CA ALA A 181 3.00 13.80 8.51
C ALA A 181 4.20 14.74 8.39
N ASP A 182 5.27 14.48 9.14
CA ASP A 182 6.51 15.26 9.09
C ASP A 182 7.24 15.07 7.75
N ALA A 183 7.26 13.86 7.19
CA ALA A 183 7.84 13.58 5.88
C ALA A 183 7.03 14.22 4.73
N ALA A 184 5.70 14.21 4.83
CA ALA A 184 4.79 14.78 3.84
C ALA A 184 4.73 16.32 3.87
N GLN A 185 5.18 16.96 4.95
CA GLN A 185 5.27 18.43 5.12
C GLN A 185 4.00 19.15 4.62
N ASP A 186 4.16 20.10 3.69
CA ASP A 186 3.09 20.95 3.15
C ASP A 186 2.00 20.15 2.39
N GLN A 187 2.29 18.91 1.97
CA GLN A 187 1.33 18.04 1.29
C GLN A 187 0.36 17.36 2.26
N PHE A 188 0.70 17.33 3.55
CA PHE A 188 -0.13 16.72 4.59
C PHE A 188 -1.30 17.61 5.06
N VAL A 189 -1.28 18.91 4.73
CA VAL A 189 -2.26 19.89 5.22
C VAL A 189 -3.70 19.49 4.84
N SER A 190 -3.90 18.93 3.64
CA SER A 190 -5.21 18.45 3.16
C SER A 190 -5.74 17.23 3.93
N PHE A 191 -4.86 16.49 4.60
CA PHE A 191 -5.19 15.29 5.38
C PHE A 191 -5.27 15.59 6.88
N TYR A 192 -4.64 16.67 7.34
CA TYR A 192 -4.50 17.03 8.75
C TYR A 192 -5.82 16.97 9.53
N ASP A 193 -6.90 17.55 9.02
CA ASP A 193 -8.20 17.57 9.72
C ASP A 193 -8.79 16.18 9.97
N ARG A 194 -8.58 15.23 9.05
CA ARG A 194 -9.14 13.87 9.15
C ARG A 194 -8.35 13.02 10.15
N TYR A 195 -7.02 13.11 10.10
CA TYR A 195 -6.13 12.34 10.97
C TYR A 195 -5.99 12.93 12.37
N VAL A 196 -6.04 14.26 12.53
CA VAL A 196 -6.00 14.90 13.85
C VAL A 196 -7.26 14.58 14.65
N PHE A 197 -8.42 14.50 14.01
CA PHE A 197 -9.64 14.05 14.68
C PHE A 197 -9.50 12.60 15.18
N ALA A 198 -8.95 11.72 14.33
CA ALA A 198 -8.63 10.36 14.72
C ALA A 198 -7.62 10.36 15.89
N LEU A 199 -6.48 11.06 15.79
CA LEU A 199 -5.40 11.21 16.79
C LEU A 199 -5.89 11.77 18.14
N PHE A 200 -6.80 12.74 18.14
CA PHE A 200 -7.42 13.26 19.36
C PHE A 200 -8.32 12.21 20.02
N CYS A 201 -9.11 11.47 19.23
CA CYS A 201 -9.86 10.31 19.71
C CYS A 201 -8.93 9.23 20.29
N PHE A 202 -7.79 8.96 19.64
CA PHE A 202 -6.77 8.00 20.08
C PHE A 202 -6.15 8.40 21.44
N ARG A 203 -5.89 9.69 21.66
CA ARG A 203 -5.27 10.21 22.90
C ARG A 203 -6.25 10.27 24.08
N GLY A 204 -7.56 10.37 23.81
CA GLY A 204 -8.61 10.36 24.85
C GLY A 204 -8.99 8.97 25.37
N LEU A 205 -8.53 7.89 24.72
CA LEU A 205 -8.81 6.49 25.08
C LEU A 205 -7.68 5.80 25.89
N LEU A 206 -6.52 6.44 26.04
CA LEU A 206 -5.34 5.92 26.76
C LEU A 206 -5.31 6.32 28.24
#